data_AF-A0A1W6EVI0-F1
#
_entry.id   AF-A0A1W6EVI0-F1
#
_cell.length_a   1.000
_cell.length_b   1.000
_cell.length_c   1.000
_cell.angle_alpha   90.00
_cell.angle_beta   90.00
_cell.angle_gamma   90.00
#
_symmetry.space_group_name_H-M   'P 1'
#
loop_
_entity.id
_entity.type
_entity.pdbx_description
1 polymer ?
#
loop_
_entity_poly.entity_id
_entity_poly.type
_entity_poly.pdbx_seq_one_letter_code
_entity_poly.pdbx_strand_id
1 'polypeptide(L)'
;VNQRWLGGTLTNWNTIQSRIKRLKELKTMAEDGTFDVLPKKEVALLTKQQEKLERFLGGIADMPRIPDVIFIVDPKKERIAVQEARKLNIPIVAMVDTNSDPDEIDVIIPS
;
A
#
# COMPACT_ATOMS: atom_id res chain seq x y z
N VAL A 1 3.04 -2.32 5.30
CA VAL A 1 3.56 -1.42 4.24
C VAL A 1 4.88 -0.86 4.72
N ASN A 2 5.96 -1.03 3.97
CA ASN A 2 7.33 -0.63 4.37
C ASN A 2 7.87 0.58 3.59
N GLN A 3 7.11 1.05 2.60
CA GLN A 3 7.43 2.21 1.77
C GLN A 3 6.36 3.28 2.00
N ARG A 4 6.51 4.42 1.31
CA ARG A 4 5.59 5.55 1.43
C ARG A 4 4.13 5.12 1.23
N TRP A 5 3.28 5.50 2.17
CA TRP A 5 1.83 5.39 2.05
C TRP A 5 1.31 6.27 0.89
N LEU A 6 0.67 5.65 -0.09
CA LEU A 6 0.03 6.38 -1.18
C LEU A 6 -1.34 6.87 -0.70
N GLY A 7 -1.63 8.16 -0.85
CA GLY A 7 -2.96 8.67 -0.57
C GLY A 7 -4.00 7.99 -1.46
N GLY A 8 -5.12 7.55 -0.87
CA GLY A 8 -6.16 6.78 -1.52
C GLY A 8 -6.01 5.27 -1.38
N THR A 9 -5.04 4.76 -0.61
CA THR A 9 -4.83 3.32 -0.42
C THR A 9 -6.02 2.62 0.21
N LEU A 10 -6.66 3.24 1.20
CA LEU A 10 -7.85 2.67 1.86
C LEU A 10 -9.12 3.30 1.30
N THR A 11 -9.12 4.63 1.13
CA THR A 11 -10.33 5.37 0.72
C THR A 11 -10.72 5.15 -0.73
N ASN A 12 -9.78 4.77 -1.60
CA ASN A 12 -10.04 4.44 -3.01
C ASN A 12 -9.62 2.99 -3.34
N TRP A 13 -10.15 2.06 -2.55
CA TRP A 13 -9.83 0.63 -2.64
C TRP A 13 -10.05 0.03 -4.04
N ASN A 14 -11.14 0.40 -4.73
CA ASN A 14 -11.43 -0.11 -6.07
C ASN A 14 -10.29 0.20 -7.06
N THR A 15 -9.73 1.41 -7.00
CA THR A 15 -8.60 1.79 -7.86
C THR A 15 -7.35 1.02 -7.46
N ILE A 16 -7.08 0.85 -6.17
CA ILE A 16 -5.94 0.08 -5.67
C ILE A 16 -6.02 -1.39 -6.10
N GLN A 17 -7.20 -2.00 -6.02
CA GLN A 17 -7.43 -3.37 -6.49
C GLN A 17 -7.14 -3.51 -7.99
N SER A 18 -7.56 -2.54 -8.83
CA SER A 18 -7.21 -2.56 -10.26
C SER A 18 -5.70 -2.46 -10.50
N ARG A 19 -4.98 -1.69 -9.66
CA ARG A 19 -3.52 -1.58 -9.73
C ARG A 19 -2.81 -2.86 -9.26
N ILE A 20 -3.33 -3.53 -8.24
CA ILE A 20 -2.85 -4.84 -7.78
C ILE A 20 -3.09 -5.90 -8.85
N LYS A 21 -4.27 -5.90 -9.49
CA LYS A 21 -4.55 -6.79 -10.62
C LYS A 21 -3.54 -6.56 -11.75
N ARG A 22 -3.26 -5.30 -12.08
CA ARG A 22 -2.25 -4.95 -13.08
C ARG A 22 -0.84 -5.45 -12.70
N LEU A 23 -0.48 -5.37 -11.42
CA LEU A 23 0.79 -5.92 -10.93
C LEU A 23 0.87 -7.44 -11.13
N LYS A 24 -0.21 -8.17 -10.83
CA LYS A 24 -0.30 -9.62 -11.04
C LYS A 24 -0.20 -9.98 -12.53
N GLU A 25 -0.91 -9.25 -13.40
CA GLU A 25 -0.80 -9.41 -14.86
C GLU A 25 0.65 -9.22 -15.35
N LEU A 26 1.36 -8.20 -14.86
CA LEU A 26 2.75 -7.95 -15.23
C LEU A 26 3.69 -9.06 -14.75
N LYS A 27 3.46 -9.63 -13.55
CA LYS A 27 4.22 -10.79 -13.06
C LYS A 27 3.99 -12.02 -13.94
N THR A 28 2.74 -12.32 -14.27
CA THR A 28 2.40 -13.44 -15.17
C THR A 28 3.01 -13.25 -16.56
N MET A 29 2.95 -12.06 -17.15
CA MET A 29 3.59 -11.77 -18.44
C MET A 29 5.11 -11.97 -18.42
N ALA A 30 5.75 -11.67 -17.28
CA ALA A 30 7.18 -11.89 -17.09
C ALA A 30 7.52 -13.38 -16.94
N GLU A 31 6.67 -14.16 -16.26
CA GLU A 31 6.83 -15.61 -16.07
C GLU A 31 6.55 -16.41 -17.34
N ASP A 32 5.54 -16.01 -18.13
CA ASP A 32 5.12 -16.68 -19.37
C ASP A 32 6.08 -16.42 -20.55
N GLY A 33 7.16 -15.65 -20.36
CA GLY A 33 8.14 -15.32 -21.42
C GLY A 33 7.61 -14.34 -22.47
N THR A 34 6.48 -13.65 -22.20
CA THR A 34 5.92 -12.66 -23.13
C THR A 34 6.87 -11.48 -23.35
N PHE A 35 7.72 -11.17 -22.36
CA PHE A 35 8.72 -10.12 -22.46
C PHE A 35 9.81 -10.43 -23.49
N ASP A 36 10.05 -11.69 -23.84
CA ASP A 36 11.08 -12.07 -24.81
C ASP A 36 10.66 -11.79 -26.26
N VAL A 37 9.34 -11.68 -26.50
CA VAL A 37 8.78 -11.38 -27.83
C VAL A 37 8.69 -9.88 -28.11
N LEU A 38 8.80 -9.05 -27.05
CA LEU A 38 8.63 -7.60 -27.13
C LEU A 38 9.97 -6.88 -27.39
N PRO A 39 9.93 -5.67 -27.97
CA PRO A 39 11.12 -4.83 -28.11
C PRO A 39 11.74 -4.52 -26.74
N LYS A 40 13.08 -4.60 -26.63
CA LYS A 40 13.82 -4.33 -25.37
C LYS A 40 13.47 -3.00 -24.70
N LYS A 41 13.11 -1.97 -25.49
CA LYS A 41 12.67 -0.67 -24.97
C LYS A 41 11.34 -0.76 -24.23
N GLU A 42 10.38 -1.53 -24.74
CA GLU A 42 9.07 -1.72 -24.12
C GLU A 42 9.18 -2.60 -22.87
N VAL A 43 9.98 -3.66 -22.94
CA VAL A 43 10.31 -4.50 -21.78
C VAL A 43 10.86 -3.64 -20.64
N ALA A 44 11.83 -2.76 -20.91
CA ALA A 44 12.40 -1.89 -19.88
C ALA A 44 11.36 -0.94 -19.24
N LEU A 45 10.35 -0.48 -19.99
CA LEU A 45 9.26 0.33 -19.45
C LEU A 45 8.32 -0.51 -18.56
N LEU A 46 7.98 -1.72 -18.99
CA LEU A 46 7.14 -2.65 -18.24
C LEU A 46 7.81 -3.09 -16.94
N THR A 47 9.11 -3.41 -16.97
CA THR A 47 9.90 -3.76 -15.78
C THR A 47 9.93 -2.61 -14.78
N LYS A 48 10.20 -1.37 -15.23
CA LYS A 48 10.15 -0.18 -14.35
C LYS A 48 8.76 0.04 -13.74
N GLN A 49 7.70 -0.21 -14.52
CA GLN A 49 6.35 -0.11 -14.03
C GLN A 49 6.05 -1.18 -12.97
N GLN A 50 6.47 -2.43 -13.22
CA GLN A 50 6.33 -3.55 -12.31
C GLN A 50 7.06 -3.27 -10.99
N GLU A 51 8.34 -2.88 -11.04
CA GLU A 51 9.13 -2.53 -9.86
C GLU A 51 8.49 -1.42 -9.04
N LYS A 52 7.98 -0.38 -9.71
CA LYS A 52 7.29 0.73 -9.04
C LYS A 52 6.03 0.24 -8.33
N LEU A 53 5.22 -0.58 -9.00
CA LEU A 53 4.00 -1.13 -8.42
C LEU A 53 4.31 -2.09 -7.27
N GLU A 54 5.29 -2.97 -7.42
CA GLU A 54 5.74 -3.91 -6.39
C GLU A 54 6.22 -3.17 -5.14
N ARG A 55 7.01 -2.11 -5.32
CA ARG A 55 7.55 -1.32 -4.21
C ARG A 55 6.46 -0.72 -3.32
N PHE A 56 5.35 -0.26 -3.90
CA PHE A 56 4.27 0.39 -3.11
C PHE A 56 3.15 -0.57 -2.72
N LEU A 57 2.78 -1.48 -3.62
CA LEU A 57 1.59 -2.33 -3.48
C LEU A 57 1.94 -3.77 -3.09
N GLY A 58 3.20 -4.20 -3.15
CA GLY A 58 3.60 -5.56 -2.83
C GLY A 58 3.15 -6.00 -1.44
N GLY A 59 3.27 -5.11 -0.44
CA GLY A 59 2.84 -5.39 0.94
C GLY A 59 1.32 -5.46 1.15
N ILE A 60 0.50 -5.08 0.16
CA ILE A 60 -0.97 -5.17 0.21
C ILE A 60 -1.54 -6.04 -0.92
N ALA A 61 -0.69 -6.66 -1.74
CA ALA A 61 -1.11 -7.42 -2.93
C ALA A 61 -1.90 -8.69 -2.59
N ASP A 62 -1.69 -9.22 -1.37
CA ASP A 62 -2.33 -10.43 -0.84
C ASP A 62 -3.58 -10.12 -0.01
N MET A 63 -3.91 -8.84 0.21
CA MET A 63 -5.11 -8.46 0.96
C MET A 63 -6.37 -8.64 0.08
N PRO A 64 -7.32 -9.50 0.47
CA PRO A 64 -8.54 -9.73 -0.32
C PRO A 64 -9.56 -8.60 -0.17
N ARG A 65 -9.58 -7.94 0.99
CA ARG A 65 -10.50 -6.86 1.34
C ARG A 65 -9.80 -5.80 2.18
N ILE A 66 -10.48 -4.67 2.38
CA ILE A 66 -10.04 -3.61 3.28
C ILE A 66 -9.82 -4.22 4.68
N PRO A 67 -8.72 -3.88 5.37
CA PRO A 67 -8.43 -4.42 6.69
C PRO A 67 -9.46 -3.96 7.73
N ASP A 68 -9.81 -4.85 8.66
CA ASP A 68 -10.71 -4.54 9.77
C ASP A 68 -10.01 -3.78 10.90
N VAL A 69 -8.67 -3.84 10.98
CA VAL A 69 -7.83 -3.14 11.97
C VAL A 69 -6.52 -2.77 11.28
N ILE A 70 -5.96 -1.60 11.60
CA ILE A 70 -4.63 -1.23 11.15
C ILE A 70 -3.66 -1.00 12.31
N PHE A 71 -2.41 -1.35 12.07
CA PHE A 71 -1.30 -1.04 12.95
C PHE A 71 -0.40 0.03 12.33
N ILE A 72 -0.23 1.17 13.00
CA ILE A 72 0.59 2.29 12.54
C ILE A 72 1.78 2.48 13.47
N VAL A 73 2.96 2.65 12.90
CA VAL A 73 4.17 3.07 13.63
C VAL A 73 4.39 4.55 13.35
N ASP A 74 4.56 5.36 14.41
CA ASP A 74 4.80 6.80 14.30
C ASP A 74 3.69 7.53 13.50
N PRO A 75 2.50 7.73 14.12
CA PRO A 75 1.33 8.34 13.46
C PRO A 75 1.60 9.76 12.94
N LYS A 76 2.60 10.47 13.51
CA LYS A 76 2.99 11.81 13.07
C LYS A 76 3.62 11.82 11.69
N LYS A 77 4.36 10.78 11.32
CA LYS A 77 4.88 10.61 9.95
C LYS A 77 3.81 10.08 9.01
N GLU A 78 2.96 9.18 9.48
CA GLU A 78 1.94 8.49 8.68
C GLU A 78 0.53 9.11 8.81
N ARG A 79 0.43 10.44 8.84
CA ARG A 79 -0.84 11.16 9.03
C ARG A 79 -1.91 10.81 7.99
N ILE A 80 -1.50 10.52 6.75
CA ILE A 80 -2.42 10.15 5.67
C ILE A 80 -3.09 8.81 5.98
N ALA A 81 -2.34 7.84 6.49
CA ALA A 81 -2.89 6.53 6.89
C ALA A 81 -3.90 6.68 8.02
N VAL A 82 -3.58 7.50 9.04
CA VAL A 82 -4.48 7.82 10.15
C VAL A 82 -5.78 8.46 9.65
N GLN A 83 -5.68 9.49 8.80
CA GLN A 83 -6.85 10.19 8.26
C GLN A 83 -7.76 9.29 7.43
N GLU A 84 -7.18 8.45 6.58
CA GLU A 84 -7.94 7.52 5.76
C GLU A 84 -8.64 6.44 6.60
N ALA A 85 -7.96 5.92 7.61
CA ALA A 85 -8.52 4.94 8.53
C ALA A 85 -9.68 5.50 9.35
N ARG A 86 -9.52 6.71 9.90
CA ARG A 86 -10.62 7.41 10.61
C ARG A 86 -11.82 7.64 9.68
N LYS A 87 -11.58 8.05 8.43
CA LYS A 87 -12.67 8.28 7.47
C LYS A 87 -13.48 7.02 7.16
N LEU A 88 -12.84 5.86 7.22
CA LEU A 88 -13.48 4.56 6.98
C LEU A 88 -13.95 3.88 8.28
N ASN A 89 -13.81 4.54 9.44
CA ASN A 89 -14.06 3.98 10.77
C ASN A 89 -13.30 2.67 11.03
N ILE A 90 -12.07 2.57 10.53
CA ILE A 90 -11.20 1.43 10.79
C ILE A 90 -10.44 1.71 12.10
N PRO A 91 -10.52 0.82 13.09
CA PRO A 91 -9.81 0.99 14.36
C PRO A 91 -8.29 1.01 14.15
N ILE A 92 -7.65 1.96 14.82
CA ILE A 92 -6.22 2.24 14.71
C ILE A 92 -5.52 1.83 15.99
N VAL A 93 -4.61 0.86 15.87
CA VAL A 93 -3.61 0.56 16.90
C VAL A 93 -2.32 1.25 16.49
N ALA A 94 -1.79 2.15 17.31
CA ALA A 94 -0.57 2.85 16.96
C ALA A 94 0.48 2.83 18.07
N MET A 95 1.73 2.74 17.63
CA MET A 95 2.89 2.98 18.49
C MET A 95 3.21 4.47 18.48
N VAL A 96 3.05 5.11 19.64
CA VAL A 96 3.08 6.58 19.79
C VAL A 96 4.26 6.96 20.67
N ASP A 97 5.08 7.89 20.18
CA ASP A 97 6.16 8.53 20.93
C ASP A 97 5.64 9.83 21.57
N THR A 98 6.36 10.36 22.55
CA THR A 98 6.13 11.59 23.33
C THR A 98 5.75 12.85 22.54
N ASN A 99 5.90 12.86 21.22
CA ASN A 99 5.73 14.02 20.34
C ASN A 99 4.48 13.98 19.44
N SER A 100 3.58 13.03 19.67
CA SER A 100 2.43 12.70 18.83
C SER A 100 1.11 12.82 19.60
N ASP A 101 0.09 13.41 18.97
CA ASP A 101 -1.22 13.62 19.59
C ASP A 101 -2.01 12.28 19.68
N PRO A 102 -2.39 11.83 20.89
CA PRO A 102 -3.04 10.53 21.10
C PRO A 102 -4.51 10.49 20.67
N ASP A 103 -5.17 11.64 20.51
CA ASP A 103 -6.63 11.75 20.31
C ASP A 103 -7.14 11.19 18.96
N GLU A 104 -6.22 10.95 18.02
CA GLU A 104 -6.56 10.41 16.69
C GLU A 104 -6.48 8.88 16.63
N ILE A 105 -6.12 8.20 17.73
CA ILE A 105 -5.78 6.78 17.78
C ILE A 105 -6.65 6.05 18.81
N ASP A 106 -7.19 4.89 18.46
CA ASP A 106 -8.10 4.14 19.34
C ASP A 106 -7.35 3.34 20.40
N VAL A 107 -6.22 2.72 20.03
CA VAL A 107 -5.38 1.94 20.96
C VAL A 107 -3.94 2.41 20.85
N ILE A 108 -3.44 2.98 21.94
CA ILE A 108 -2.10 3.57 22.01
C ILE A 108 -1.16 2.60 22.72
N ILE A 109 -0.05 2.29 22.04
CA ILE A 109 1.08 1.58 22.64
C ILE A 109 2.18 2.61 22.86
N PRO A 110 2.47 3.01 24.11
CA PRO A 110 3.56 3.94 24.40
C PRO A 110 4.91 3.24 24.14
N SER A 111 5.80 3.91 23.40
CA SER A 111 7.17 3.47 23.12
C SER A 111 8.17 4.59 23.29
#